data_AF-C5BMW3-F1
#
_entry.id   AF-C5BMW3-F1
#
_cell.length_a   1.000
_cell.length_b   1.000
_cell.length_c   1.000
_cell.angle_alpha   90.00
_cell.angle_beta   90.00
_cell.angle_gamma   90.00
#
_symmetry.space_group_name_H-M   'P 1'
#
loop_
_entity.id
_entity.type
_entity.pdbx_description
1 polymer ?
#
loop_
_entity_poly.entity_id
_entity_poly.type
_entity_poly.pdbx_seq_one_letter_code
_entity_poly.pdbx_strand_id
1 'polypeptide(L)'
;MIREVLLVGLMCSAVALTGCGGSDDNDKDPSDNSSSTSSSSSSSSSSSSSSSSSSGSVPGGSTSSSSSSSSSSSSSSSSSSGAAASSSSSSSSSSSSSSSSSSSSSSSSSSSSSSSSSSSSSSSSSSSSSGTAAPREIRYEFSGSDEIDDWNTTTWGSSTADPIILYSAEKQALELDTAWNSDDDIAAILFGVDPPINLKNGSLSMDFIVPDAYITDGRPVFRFFAIDSDGNFNYILWGDMFKQTPDDDNRFTLTKPNMNVSTQNFDQTTVTSVGVVIQTGVTEAKPAPRVSTSEHVFVDNVILRNHAANKIATDPNFESDFPLELSTAWSSSVPLAISFGAIGGVKSVSYKPGSTATQFRNLVYKSSDFLDLSNATITMNLSVNQSFLDSGASLQVMAQRAGDDYAGVYCNAVPADTEWFRVECPVEGALTLGNATEFQYGVQTLGGDGNADAKVSIYNIQVTPQSN
;
A
#
# COMPACT_ATOMS: atom_id res chain seq x y z
N MET A 1 -28.24 21.32 -8.70
CA MET A 1 -29.58 20.69 -8.64
C MET A 1 -29.61 19.90 -7.35
N ILE A 2 -30.44 20.33 -6.41
CA ILE A 2 -30.58 19.74 -5.08
C ILE A 2 -31.21 18.36 -5.23
N ARG A 3 -30.42 17.31 -4.99
CA ARG A 3 -30.94 15.99 -4.62
C ARG A 3 -30.43 15.71 -3.22
N GLU A 4 -31.22 16.12 -2.23
CA GLU A 4 -31.23 15.44 -0.94
C GLU A 4 -31.54 13.97 -1.23
N VAL A 5 -30.51 13.13 -1.25
CA VAL A 5 -30.66 11.69 -1.25
C VAL A 5 -31.09 11.32 0.16
N LEU A 6 -32.31 10.85 0.23
CA LEU A 6 -33.03 10.36 1.40
C LEU A 6 -32.30 9.10 1.93
N LEU A 7 -31.23 9.32 2.70
CA LEU A 7 -30.46 8.28 3.40
C LEU A 7 -30.82 8.25 4.88
N VAL A 8 -32.13 8.30 5.18
CA VAL A 8 -32.68 8.16 6.53
C VAL A 8 -33.77 7.10 6.46
N GLY A 9 -33.45 5.87 6.86
CA GLY A 9 -34.46 4.83 7.03
C GLY A 9 -34.05 3.41 6.66
N LEU A 10 -32.85 2.95 7.01
CA LEU A 10 -32.59 1.51 7.07
C LEU A 10 -31.56 1.22 8.17
N MET A 11 -32.01 0.55 9.24
CA MET A 11 -31.28 -0.28 10.22
C MET A 11 -32.01 -0.25 11.58
N CYS A 12 -33.23 -0.79 11.60
CA CYS A 12 -33.86 -1.34 12.79
C CYS A 12 -34.36 -2.74 12.44
N SER A 13 -33.44 -3.69 12.29
CA SER A 13 -33.76 -5.11 12.36
C SER A 13 -33.01 -5.69 13.55
N ALA A 14 -33.76 -5.79 14.64
CA ALA A 14 -33.34 -6.39 15.89
C ALA A 14 -32.92 -7.86 15.68
N VAL A 15 -31.68 -8.18 16.04
CA VAL A 15 -31.33 -9.54 16.46
C VAL A 15 -31.56 -9.58 17.96
N ALA A 16 -32.80 -9.89 18.35
CA ALA A 16 -33.11 -10.33 19.69
C ALA A 16 -32.62 -11.78 19.82
N LEU A 17 -31.47 -11.99 20.47
CA LEU A 17 -31.06 -13.31 20.92
C LEU A 17 -31.99 -13.75 22.06
N THR A 18 -32.65 -14.88 21.81
CA THR A 18 -33.60 -15.58 22.66
C THR A 18 -33.04 -15.91 24.04
N GLY A 19 -33.68 -15.39 25.08
CA GLY A 19 -33.69 -16.00 26.41
C GLY A 19 -34.78 -17.07 26.49
N CYS A 20 -34.42 -18.28 26.95
CA CYS A 20 -35.33 -19.23 27.58
C CYS A 20 -34.55 -20.32 28.36
N GLY A 21 -34.94 -20.48 29.63
CA GLY A 21 -34.79 -21.68 30.46
C GLY A 21 -33.50 -21.74 31.28
N GLY A 22 -33.48 -21.91 32.59
CA GLY A 22 -34.52 -22.31 33.53
C GLY A 22 -33.83 -22.67 34.86
N SER A 23 -34.57 -22.51 35.95
CA SER A 23 -34.22 -22.66 37.36
C SER A 23 -33.52 -23.98 37.72
N ASP A 24 -32.71 -23.98 38.78
CA ASP A 24 -32.99 -24.77 39.99
C ASP A 24 -32.00 -24.47 41.12
N ASP A 25 -32.57 -24.53 42.33
CA ASP A 25 -32.02 -24.20 43.63
C ASP A 25 -30.77 -25.02 44.04
N ASN A 26 -29.91 -24.42 44.86
CA ASN A 26 -29.44 -25.06 46.10
C ASN A 26 -28.77 -24.05 47.03
N ASP A 27 -29.44 -23.82 48.16
CA ASP A 27 -28.88 -23.41 49.44
C ASP A 27 -27.63 -24.22 49.81
N LYS A 28 -26.58 -23.55 50.32
CA LYS A 28 -25.99 -23.86 51.63
C LYS A 28 -24.86 -22.93 52.07
N ASP A 29 -25.15 -22.31 53.20
CA ASP A 29 -24.32 -21.94 54.35
C ASP A 29 -23.18 -20.92 54.25
N PRO A 30 -23.12 -19.97 55.22
CA PRO A 30 -21.99 -19.10 55.46
C PRO A 30 -21.04 -19.70 56.52
N SER A 31 -19.74 -19.46 56.37
CA SER A 31 -18.83 -19.54 57.51
C SER A 31 -17.77 -18.45 57.44
N ASP A 32 -17.84 -17.59 58.44
CA ASP A 32 -16.81 -16.67 58.91
C ASP A 32 -15.41 -17.28 58.94
N ASN A 33 -14.38 -16.50 58.62
CA ASN A 33 -13.30 -16.26 59.59
C ASN A 33 -12.33 -15.14 59.19
N SER A 34 -12.41 -14.04 59.94
CA SER A 34 -11.32 -13.37 60.67
C SER A 34 -9.90 -13.23 60.06
N SER A 35 -9.52 -11.95 59.97
CA SER A 35 -8.37 -11.32 60.63
C SER A 35 -6.93 -11.50 60.10
N SER A 36 -6.36 -10.33 59.79
CA SER A 36 -5.16 -9.73 60.41
C SER A 36 -3.77 -9.79 59.73
N THR A 37 -3.18 -8.58 59.73
CA THR A 37 -1.78 -8.21 59.97
C THR A 37 -0.71 -8.35 58.87
N SER A 38 -0.37 -7.18 58.32
CA SER A 38 0.98 -6.56 58.26
C SER A 38 2.22 -7.44 58.44
N SER A 39 3.17 -7.31 57.51
CA SER A 39 4.62 -7.33 57.77
C SER A 39 5.39 -6.69 56.62
N SER A 40 6.10 -5.61 56.94
CA SER A 40 7.23 -5.04 56.21
C SER A 40 8.46 -5.95 56.25
N SER A 41 9.27 -5.99 55.19
CA SER A 41 10.73 -6.13 55.32
C SER A 41 11.47 -5.62 54.09
N SER A 42 12.32 -4.64 54.35
CA SER A 42 13.44 -4.16 53.56
C SER A 42 14.59 -5.16 53.48
N SER A 43 15.32 -5.18 52.35
CA SER A 43 16.77 -5.41 52.36
C SER A 43 17.46 -4.87 51.11
N SER A 44 18.48 -4.08 51.42
CA SER A 44 19.51 -3.40 50.62
C SER A 44 20.71 -4.29 50.30
N SER A 45 21.41 -4.03 49.19
CA SER A 45 22.90 -4.01 49.01
C SER A 45 23.23 -3.90 47.51
N SER A 46 23.90 -2.84 47.00
CA SER A 46 25.36 -2.57 46.96
C SER A 46 26.17 -3.76 46.40
N SER A 47 27.10 -3.68 45.43
CA SER A 47 27.88 -2.57 44.87
C SER A 47 28.86 -3.11 43.78
N SER A 48 29.42 -2.19 42.96
CA SER A 48 30.84 -2.08 42.53
C SER A 48 31.45 -3.15 41.57
N SER A 49 31.78 -2.77 40.32
CA SER A 49 33.16 -2.49 39.77
C SER A 49 34.02 -3.75 39.53
N SER A 50 34.86 -3.96 38.51
CA SER A 50 35.54 -3.13 37.50
C SER A 50 36.43 -4.03 36.61
N SER A 51 36.71 -3.55 35.39
CA SER A 51 38.00 -3.58 34.65
C SER A 51 38.73 -4.87 34.20
N SER A 52 39.17 -4.82 32.92
CA SER A 52 40.50 -5.21 32.36
C SER A 52 40.84 -6.72 32.30
N SER A 53 41.55 -7.31 31.32
CA SER A 53 42.29 -6.88 30.11
C SER A 53 43.00 -8.11 29.51
N SER A 54 43.47 -8.02 28.26
CA SER A 54 44.63 -8.75 27.69
C SER A 54 44.41 -10.24 27.37
N SER A 55 45.03 -10.94 26.40
CA SER A 55 45.98 -10.71 25.32
C SER A 55 46.33 -12.10 24.78
N GLY A 56 46.61 -12.31 23.49
CA GLY A 56 47.12 -13.62 23.03
C GLY A 56 47.26 -13.81 21.52
N SER A 57 48.40 -13.35 20.99
CA SER A 57 49.08 -13.68 19.72
C SER A 57 49.22 -15.22 19.50
N VAL A 58 49.55 -15.86 18.35
CA VAL A 58 50.50 -15.64 17.24
C VAL A 58 50.28 -16.81 16.16
N PRO A 59 51.13 -17.13 15.13
CA PRO A 59 50.96 -16.77 13.70
C PRO A 59 51.08 -17.96 12.66
N GLY A 60 51.08 -17.63 11.36
CA GLY A 60 51.63 -18.41 10.23
C GLY A 60 51.24 -17.73 8.91
N GLY A 61 52.11 -17.25 8.01
CA GLY A 61 53.31 -17.85 7.39
C GLY A 61 52.86 -18.90 6.37
N SER A 62 52.96 -18.78 5.03
CA SER A 62 54.01 -18.18 4.20
C SER A 62 53.63 -18.11 2.69
N THR A 63 54.20 -17.12 1.98
CA THR A 63 54.89 -17.16 0.65
C THR A 63 54.20 -17.55 -0.68
N SER A 64 54.16 -16.55 -1.61
CA SER A 64 54.64 -16.49 -3.03
C SER A 64 54.39 -17.67 -4.01
N SER A 65 54.10 -17.54 -5.31
CA SER A 65 54.60 -16.61 -6.35
C SER A 65 53.89 -16.83 -7.70
N SER A 66 53.74 -15.75 -8.46
CA SER A 66 53.66 -15.59 -9.92
C SER A 66 53.80 -16.80 -10.88
N SER A 67 52.97 -16.83 -11.93
CA SER A 67 53.43 -16.89 -13.34
C SER A 67 52.30 -16.66 -14.35
N SER A 68 52.67 -15.93 -15.39
CA SER A 68 51.92 -15.51 -16.57
C SER A 68 51.87 -16.59 -17.66
N SER A 69 50.85 -16.55 -18.53
CA SER A 69 50.97 -16.93 -19.95
C SER A 69 49.79 -16.45 -20.78
N SER A 70 50.12 -16.15 -22.03
CA SER A 70 49.42 -15.40 -23.07
C SER A 70 48.83 -16.30 -24.17
N SER A 71 48.17 -15.65 -25.15
CA SER A 71 47.75 -16.11 -26.51
C SER A 71 46.52 -17.03 -26.59
N SER A 72 45.60 -16.95 -27.57
CA SER A 72 45.66 -16.39 -28.93
C SER A 72 44.25 -16.20 -29.53
N SER A 73 44.18 -15.28 -30.48
CA SER A 73 43.15 -15.03 -31.51
C SER A 73 42.66 -16.25 -32.30
N SER A 74 41.38 -16.25 -32.69
CA SER A 74 40.97 -16.66 -34.05
C SER A 74 39.61 -16.07 -34.45
N SER A 75 39.63 -15.48 -35.63
CA SER A 75 38.54 -14.94 -36.43
C SER A 75 37.85 -16.05 -37.22
N SER A 76 36.54 -15.91 -37.48
CA SER A 76 35.92 -16.48 -38.69
C SER A 76 34.68 -15.67 -39.08
N SER A 77 34.84 -14.94 -40.18
CA SER A 77 33.79 -14.42 -41.03
C SER A 77 33.11 -15.55 -41.79
N SER A 78 31.79 -15.48 -41.96
CA SER A 78 31.13 -16.03 -43.16
C SER A 78 29.90 -15.21 -43.51
N SER A 79 30.10 -14.41 -44.55
CA SER A 79 29.10 -13.86 -45.46
C SER A 79 28.33 -14.96 -46.18
N SER A 80 27.02 -14.84 -46.31
CA SER A 80 26.32 -15.32 -47.51
C SER A 80 25.17 -14.38 -47.88
N SER A 81 25.32 -13.85 -49.09
CA SER A 81 24.39 -13.07 -49.87
C SER A 81 23.29 -13.95 -50.47
N GLY A 82 22.04 -13.49 -50.43
CA GLY A 82 20.93 -14.01 -51.22
C GLY A 82 20.08 -12.83 -51.72
N ALA A 83 20.16 -12.56 -53.02
CA ALA A 83 19.58 -11.41 -53.69
C ALA A 83 18.12 -11.65 -54.16
N ALA A 84 17.37 -10.54 -54.17
CA ALA A 84 16.43 -10.07 -55.19
C ALA A 84 15.14 -10.86 -55.53
N ALA A 85 13.98 -10.23 -55.28
CA ALA A 85 12.95 -9.81 -56.26
C ALA A 85 11.79 -9.11 -55.51
N SER A 86 11.62 -7.78 -55.58
CA SER A 86 10.63 -7.06 -56.44
C SER A 86 9.23 -7.72 -56.48
N SER A 87 8.10 -7.08 -56.15
CA SER A 87 7.64 -5.76 -56.61
C SER A 87 6.28 -5.36 -55.98
N SER A 88 6.10 -4.04 -55.81
CA SER A 88 4.89 -3.21 -55.97
C SER A 88 3.50 -3.70 -55.51
N SER A 89 2.84 -2.90 -54.66
CA SER A 89 1.77 -1.97 -55.12
C SER A 89 1.21 -1.09 -54.00
N SER A 90 1.03 0.17 -54.37
CA SER A 90 0.41 1.31 -53.70
C SER A 90 -1.08 1.16 -53.37
N SER A 91 -1.53 1.80 -52.29
CA SER A 91 -2.80 2.55 -52.29
C SER A 91 -2.84 3.55 -51.13
N SER A 92 -2.81 4.82 -51.50
CA SER A 92 -3.17 6.01 -50.74
C SER A 92 -4.69 6.19 -50.72
N SER A 93 -5.22 6.74 -49.64
CA SER A 93 -6.50 7.45 -49.66
C SER A 93 -6.54 8.51 -48.56
N SER A 94 -6.41 9.75 -49.00
CA SER A 94 -6.76 10.99 -48.32
C SER A 94 -8.25 11.28 -48.51
N SER A 95 -8.86 11.99 -47.54
CA SER A 95 -10.14 12.69 -47.72
C SER A 95 -10.18 13.95 -46.84
N SER A 96 -10.15 15.08 -47.53
CA SER A 96 -10.45 16.48 -47.22
C SER A 96 -11.81 16.68 -46.52
N SER A 97 -11.90 17.44 -45.41
CA SER A 97 -12.12 18.90 -45.25
C SER A 97 -13.58 19.39 -45.35
N SER A 98 -14.04 20.17 -44.36
CA SER A 98 -15.00 21.26 -44.51
C SER A 98 -14.91 22.23 -43.32
N SER A 99 -14.74 23.50 -43.66
CA SER A 99 -14.63 24.67 -42.79
C SER A 99 -15.88 25.54 -42.93
N SER A 100 -16.22 26.30 -41.88
CA SER A 100 -16.91 27.59 -42.05
C SER A 100 -16.81 28.45 -40.78
N SER A 101 -16.29 29.65 -41.01
CA SER A 101 -16.14 30.77 -40.09
C SER A 101 -17.29 31.78 -40.25
N SER A 102 -17.36 32.75 -39.33
CA SER A 102 -17.87 34.15 -39.42
C SER A 102 -19.15 34.42 -38.59
N SER A 103 -19.43 35.58 -37.98
CA SER A 103 -18.72 36.74 -37.43
C SER A 103 -19.80 37.67 -36.80
N SER A 104 -19.45 38.40 -35.72
CA SER A 104 -19.75 39.82 -35.41
C SER A 104 -21.17 40.37 -35.05
N SER A 105 -21.21 40.98 -33.84
CA SER A 105 -21.79 42.31 -33.45
C SER A 105 -23.32 42.47 -33.36
N SER A 106 -23.93 42.96 -32.26
CA SER A 106 -23.81 44.34 -31.76
C SER A 106 -24.42 44.55 -30.36
N SER A 107 -23.94 45.61 -29.72
CA SER A 107 -24.11 46.16 -28.36
C SER A 107 -25.51 46.71 -28.00
N SER A 108 -25.84 46.72 -26.69
CA SER A 108 -26.32 47.91 -25.93
C SER A 108 -26.42 47.63 -24.42
N SER A 109 -26.09 48.66 -23.65
CA SER A 109 -25.71 48.76 -22.23
C SER A 109 -26.88 48.79 -21.23
N SER A 110 -26.67 48.36 -19.98
CA SER A 110 -26.94 49.11 -18.72
C SER A 110 -26.82 48.24 -17.45
N SER A 111 -25.87 48.61 -16.58
CA SER A 111 -25.81 48.58 -15.10
C SER A 111 -26.65 47.55 -14.33
N SER A 112 -26.15 46.72 -13.39
CA SER A 112 -25.40 47.09 -12.17
C SER A 112 -24.91 45.82 -11.43
N SER A 113 -23.72 45.91 -10.84
CA SER A 113 -23.22 45.27 -9.60
C SER A 113 -23.76 43.90 -9.15
N SER A 114 -22.91 42.87 -9.13
CA SER A 114 -22.50 42.12 -7.92
C SER A 114 -21.61 40.93 -8.29
N SER A 115 -20.60 40.72 -7.45
CA SER A 115 -19.50 39.77 -7.56
C SER A 115 -19.89 38.30 -7.36
N SER A 116 -19.01 37.42 -7.83
CA SER A 116 -18.67 36.07 -7.32
C SER A 116 -19.15 34.85 -8.10
N SER A 117 -18.15 34.16 -8.67
CA SER A 117 -17.97 32.70 -8.74
C SER A 117 -18.72 31.90 -9.81
N SER A 118 -17.93 31.54 -10.82
CA SER A 118 -18.20 30.69 -11.97
C SER A 118 -18.67 29.29 -11.59
N SER A 119 -19.68 28.83 -12.32
CA SER A 119 -20.24 27.48 -12.28
C SER A 119 -19.41 26.54 -13.16
N SER A 120 -18.86 25.47 -12.59
CA SER A 120 -18.28 24.37 -13.35
C SER A 120 -19.32 23.25 -13.47
N SER A 121 -19.82 23.07 -14.70
CA SER A 121 -20.87 22.11 -15.02
C SER A 121 -20.23 20.79 -15.46
N SER A 122 -20.31 19.75 -14.62
CA SER A 122 -19.89 18.39 -14.97
C SER A 122 -20.90 17.77 -15.93
N SER A 123 -20.48 17.53 -17.17
CA SER A 123 -21.31 16.87 -18.20
C SER A 123 -21.00 15.37 -18.19
N SER A 124 -21.93 14.55 -17.72
CA SER A 124 -21.79 13.09 -17.68
C SER A 124 -22.50 12.46 -18.89
N SER A 125 -21.72 11.92 -19.83
CA SER A 125 -22.23 11.11 -20.95
C SER A 125 -22.29 9.64 -20.52
N SER A 126 -23.49 9.07 -20.43
CA SER A 126 -23.72 7.67 -20.09
C SER A 126 -23.76 6.79 -21.35
N SER A 127 -22.68 6.04 -21.59
CA SER A 127 -22.65 4.94 -22.55
C SER A 127 -22.53 3.61 -21.81
N SER A 128 -23.66 2.93 -21.68
CA SER A 128 -23.82 1.58 -21.17
C SER A 128 -23.23 0.56 -22.15
N SER A 129 -21.99 0.15 -21.90
CA SER A 129 -21.43 -1.07 -22.48
C SER A 129 -20.98 -1.96 -21.33
N SER A 130 -21.41 -3.22 -21.38
CA SER A 130 -21.06 -4.29 -20.43
C SER A 130 -19.59 -4.70 -20.60
N GLY A 131 -18.69 -3.73 -20.44
CA GLY A 131 -17.25 -3.89 -20.47
C GLY A 131 -16.71 -3.97 -19.05
N THR A 132 -15.72 -4.82 -18.85
CA THR A 132 -14.87 -4.87 -17.65
C THR A 132 -14.56 -3.44 -17.19
N ALA A 133 -15.00 -3.09 -15.97
CA ALA A 133 -14.81 -1.74 -15.43
C ALA A 133 -13.33 -1.35 -15.54
N ALA A 134 -13.04 -0.22 -16.19
CA ALA A 134 -11.69 0.28 -16.29
C ALA A 134 -11.10 0.52 -14.87
N PRO A 135 -9.77 0.43 -14.70
CA PRO A 135 -9.15 0.81 -13.45
C PRO A 135 -9.60 2.21 -13.07
N ARG A 136 -9.95 2.37 -11.80
CA ARG A 136 -10.41 3.63 -11.23
C ARG A 136 -9.69 3.83 -9.92
N GLU A 137 -9.05 4.97 -9.77
CA GLU A 137 -8.55 5.47 -8.49
C GLU A 137 -9.48 6.59 -8.04
N ILE A 138 -9.89 6.55 -6.78
CA ILE A 138 -10.57 7.63 -6.07
C ILE A 138 -9.64 8.02 -4.93
N ARG A 139 -9.36 9.31 -4.84
CA ARG A 139 -8.41 9.88 -3.87
C ARG A 139 -9.06 11.08 -3.21
N TYR A 140 -9.01 11.10 -1.89
CA TYR A 140 -9.36 12.26 -1.07
C TYR A 140 -8.13 12.69 -0.29
N GLU A 141 -7.76 13.94 -0.49
CA GLU A 141 -6.74 14.69 0.25
C GLU A 141 -7.48 15.95 0.72
N PHE A 142 -7.38 16.31 2.01
CA PHE A 142 -8.19 17.38 2.59
C PHE A 142 -7.41 18.71 2.61
N SER A 143 -7.36 19.38 1.47
CA SER A 143 -6.83 20.72 1.29
C SER A 143 -7.80 21.84 1.72
N GLY A 144 -9.11 21.56 1.87
CA GLY A 144 -10.12 22.57 2.21
C GLY A 144 -11.39 22.01 2.88
N SER A 145 -12.21 22.92 3.43
CA SER A 145 -13.45 22.56 4.15
C SER A 145 -14.58 22.09 3.24
N ASP A 146 -14.53 22.38 1.95
CA ASP A 146 -15.48 21.91 0.94
C ASP A 146 -15.28 20.43 0.57
N GLU A 147 -14.12 19.87 0.87
CA GLU A 147 -13.80 18.47 0.55
C GLU A 147 -14.38 17.46 1.57
N ILE A 148 -14.95 17.94 2.67
CA ILE A 148 -15.67 17.10 3.64
C ILE A 148 -17.18 17.03 3.38
N ASP A 149 -17.71 17.74 2.38
CA ASP A 149 -19.16 17.79 2.09
C ASP A 149 -19.76 16.44 1.68
N ASP A 150 -18.93 15.54 1.13
CA ASP A 150 -19.32 14.18 0.71
C ASP A 150 -19.18 13.14 1.84
N TRP A 151 -18.73 13.57 3.03
CA TRP A 151 -18.55 12.73 4.20
C TRP A 151 -19.74 12.84 5.15
N ASN A 152 -20.06 11.73 5.81
CA ASN A 152 -21.17 11.66 6.74
C ASN A 152 -20.78 10.88 8.00
N THR A 153 -21.43 11.21 9.11
CA THR A 153 -21.35 10.45 10.36
C THR A 153 -22.57 9.58 10.55
N THR A 154 -22.40 8.48 11.27
CA THR A 154 -23.51 7.68 11.75
C THR A 154 -23.14 6.97 13.05
N THR A 155 -24.15 6.53 13.79
CA THR A 155 -24.01 5.70 14.98
C THR A 155 -24.82 4.44 14.81
N TRP A 156 -24.40 3.34 15.44
CA TRP A 156 -25.07 2.05 15.29
C TRP A 156 -25.52 1.45 16.62
N GLY A 157 -26.51 0.57 16.56
CA GLY A 157 -27.03 -0.15 17.72
C GLY A 157 -27.69 0.79 18.72
N SER A 158 -27.33 0.63 20.00
CA SER A 158 -27.78 1.49 21.10
C SER A 158 -26.80 2.62 21.41
N SER A 159 -25.88 2.93 20.48
CA SER A 159 -24.90 4.01 20.66
C SER A 159 -25.60 5.33 20.95
N THR A 160 -25.08 6.02 21.94
CA THR A 160 -25.47 7.37 22.37
C THR A 160 -24.42 8.41 22.00
N ALA A 161 -23.39 8.02 21.23
CA ALA A 161 -22.39 8.95 20.72
C ALA A 161 -23.04 10.05 19.84
N ASP A 162 -22.41 11.21 19.83
CA ASP A 162 -22.78 12.32 18.95
C ASP A 162 -21.57 12.72 18.08
N PRO A 163 -21.29 11.98 17.00
CA PRO A 163 -20.15 12.25 16.13
C PRO A 163 -20.42 13.40 15.17
N ILE A 164 -19.49 14.35 15.16
CA ILE A 164 -19.45 15.51 14.27
C ILE A 164 -18.17 15.42 13.44
N ILE A 165 -18.29 15.64 12.13
CA ILE A 165 -17.12 15.80 11.25
C ILE A 165 -16.83 17.28 11.08
N LEU A 166 -15.55 17.62 11.23
CA LEU A 166 -15.01 18.95 11.01
C LEU A 166 -13.84 18.87 10.03
N TYR A 167 -13.46 20.01 9.45
CA TYR A 167 -12.23 20.14 8.69
C TYR A 167 -11.14 20.75 9.58
N SER A 168 -10.01 20.07 9.71
CA SER A 168 -8.84 20.60 10.44
C SER A 168 -7.86 21.23 9.47
N ALA A 169 -7.78 22.57 9.46
CA ALA A 169 -6.80 23.28 8.63
C ALA A 169 -5.34 23.06 9.08
N GLU A 170 -5.13 22.76 10.37
CA GLU A 170 -3.80 22.47 10.91
C GLU A 170 -3.26 21.14 10.40
N LYS A 171 -4.12 20.11 10.41
CA LYS A 171 -3.76 18.75 9.98
C LYS A 171 -4.01 18.50 8.50
N GLN A 172 -4.71 19.41 7.81
CA GLN A 172 -5.20 19.21 6.45
C GLN A 172 -5.93 17.87 6.32
N ALA A 173 -6.83 17.61 7.27
CA ALA A 173 -7.46 16.30 7.47
C ALA A 173 -8.93 16.45 7.89
N LEU A 174 -9.67 15.37 7.71
CA LEU A 174 -11.01 15.21 8.28
C LEU A 174 -10.88 14.93 9.77
N GLU A 175 -11.52 15.75 10.59
CA GLU A 175 -11.52 15.65 12.05
C GLU A 175 -12.83 15.03 12.53
N LEU A 176 -12.74 13.97 13.32
CA LEU A 176 -13.87 13.36 14.01
C LEU A 176 -13.89 13.85 15.47
N ASP A 177 -14.82 14.76 15.75
CA ASP A 177 -15.19 15.17 17.09
C ASP A 177 -16.34 14.28 17.57
N THR A 178 -16.20 13.62 18.71
CA THR A 178 -17.23 12.70 19.20
C THR A 178 -17.36 12.78 20.71
N ALA A 179 -18.57 13.11 21.16
CA ALA A 179 -18.94 13.00 22.57
C ALA A 179 -19.29 11.53 22.89
N TRP A 180 -18.36 10.81 23.52
CA TRP A 180 -18.58 9.46 24.04
C TRP A 180 -19.35 9.50 25.35
N ASN A 181 -20.55 8.90 25.37
CA ASN A 181 -21.50 8.88 26.48
C ASN A 181 -21.61 7.49 27.14
N SER A 182 -21.16 6.43 26.48
CA SER A 182 -21.22 5.04 26.96
C SER A 182 -19.98 4.22 26.58
N ASP A 183 -19.80 3.11 27.29
CA ASP A 183 -18.87 2.03 26.95
C ASP A 183 -19.22 1.32 25.64
N ASP A 184 -20.48 1.33 25.24
CA ASP A 184 -20.98 0.63 24.05
C ASP A 184 -21.16 1.56 22.85
N ASP A 185 -20.60 2.76 22.93
CA ASP A 185 -20.76 3.75 21.87
C ASP A 185 -19.97 3.36 20.62
N ILE A 186 -20.63 3.61 19.50
CA ILE A 186 -20.13 3.36 18.16
C ILE A 186 -20.36 4.63 17.35
N ALA A 187 -19.28 5.18 16.82
CA ALA A 187 -19.31 6.24 15.82
C ALA A 187 -18.68 5.73 14.53
N ALA A 188 -19.23 6.13 13.39
CA ALA A 188 -18.68 5.81 12.10
C ALA A 188 -18.64 7.06 11.22
N ILE A 189 -17.56 7.18 10.44
CA ILE A 189 -17.46 8.10 9.33
C ILE A 189 -17.47 7.30 8.04
N LEU A 190 -18.18 7.80 7.03
CA LEU A 190 -18.22 7.19 5.71
C LEU A 190 -18.32 8.24 4.64
N PHE A 191 -17.88 7.88 3.44
CA PHE A 191 -18.09 8.68 2.24
C PHE A 191 -18.77 7.86 1.16
N GLY A 192 -19.55 8.56 0.34
CA GLY A 192 -20.22 8.00 -0.82
C GLY A 192 -19.26 7.81 -1.99
N VAL A 193 -19.45 6.74 -2.74
CA VAL A 193 -18.71 6.43 -3.97
C VAL A 193 -19.71 6.30 -5.11
N ASP A 194 -19.74 7.32 -5.98
CA ASP A 194 -20.58 7.36 -7.18
C ASP A 194 -19.71 7.56 -8.44
N PRO A 195 -19.82 6.72 -9.49
CA PRO A 195 -20.52 5.42 -9.51
C PRO A 195 -19.94 4.41 -8.51
N PRO A 196 -20.60 3.27 -8.26
CA PRO A 196 -20.04 2.22 -7.41
C PRO A 196 -18.64 1.76 -7.87
N ILE A 197 -17.82 1.28 -6.94
CA ILE A 197 -16.46 0.78 -7.21
C ILE A 197 -16.36 -0.72 -6.93
N ASN A 198 -15.61 -1.43 -7.78
CA ASN A 198 -15.30 -2.84 -7.57
C ASN A 198 -14.02 -2.97 -6.73
N LEU A 199 -14.15 -3.49 -5.51
CA LEU A 199 -13.05 -3.74 -4.58
C LEU A 199 -12.63 -5.21 -4.50
N LYS A 200 -13.20 -6.10 -5.31
CA LYS A 200 -12.91 -7.54 -5.27
C LYS A 200 -11.42 -7.87 -5.46
N ASN A 201 -10.76 -7.12 -6.34
CA ASN A 201 -9.31 -7.15 -6.52
C ASN A 201 -8.69 -5.80 -6.17
N GLY A 202 -9.45 -4.91 -5.54
CA GLY A 202 -9.05 -3.53 -5.32
C GLY A 202 -8.09 -3.36 -4.15
N SER A 203 -7.78 -2.10 -3.85
CA SER A 203 -7.13 -1.73 -2.59
C SER A 203 -7.82 -0.52 -1.96
N LEU A 204 -7.81 -0.49 -0.63
CA LEU A 204 -8.20 0.64 0.19
C LEU A 204 -6.98 1.09 1.00
N SER A 205 -6.64 2.37 0.97
CA SER A 205 -5.65 2.98 1.86
C SER A 205 -6.28 4.17 2.57
N MET A 206 -5.90 4.39 3.83
CA MET A 206 -6.35 5.52 4.63
C MET A 206 -5.31 5.80 5.71
N ASP A 207 -5.00 7.08 5.92
CA ASP A 207 -4.10 7.53 6.96
C ASP A 207 -4.91 8.05 8.16
N PHE A 208 -4.43 7.77 9.37
CA PHE A 208 -5.08 8.17 10.61
C PHE A 208 -4.08 8.84 11.55
N ILE A 209 -4.50 9.92 12.18
CA ILE A 209 -3.80 10.46 13.34
C ILE A 209 -4.65 10.19 14.56
N VAL A 210 -4.12 9.35 15.44
CA VAL A 210 -4.81 8.90 16.65
C VAL A 210 -4.18 9.58 17.86
N PRO A 211 -4.93 10.36 18.64
CA PRO A 211 -4.40 11.00 19.84
C PRO A 211 -3.93 10.00 20.90
N ASP A 212 -2.92 10.40 21.68
CA ASP A 212 -2.38 9.56 22.75
C ASP A 212 -3.44 9.08 23.74
N ALA A 213 -4.48 9.85 24.05
CA ALA A 213 -5.51 9.36 24.99
C ALA A 213 -6.27 8.14 24.46
N TYR A 214 -6.51 8.03 23.15
CA TYR A 214 -7.17 6.84 22.59
C TYR A 214 -6.27 5.61 22.66
N ILE A 215 -4.97 5.79 22.43
CA ILE A 215 -3.97 4.71 22.47
C ILE A 215 -3.71 4.24 23.90
N THR A 216 -3.47 5.18 24.81
CA THR A 216 -3.18 4.91 26.22
C THR A 216 -4.39 4.32 26.96
N ASP A 217 -5.62 4.74 26.60
CA ASP A 217 -6.84 4.13 27.13
C ASP A 217 -6.96 2.64 26.75
N GLY A 218 -6.56 2.33 25.51
CA GLY A 218 -6.36 0.97 25.00
C GLY A 218 -7.63 0.14 24.81
N ARG A 219 -8.79 0.79 24.83
CA ARG A 219 -10.10 0.16 24.59
C ARG A 219 -10.72 0.47 23.23
N PRO A 220 -10.56 1.69 22.68
CA PRO A 220 -11.09 1.98 21.37
C PRO A 220 -10.50 1.02 20.34
N VAL A 221 -11.37 0.47 19.50
CA VAL A 221 -10.98 -0.26 18.30
C VAL A 221 -11.52 0.47 17.09
N PHE A 222 -10.80 0.33 15.97
CA PHE A 222 -11.33 0.77 14.69
C PHE A 222 -11.65 -0.42 13.79
N ARG A 223 -12.66 -0.26 12.95
CA ARG A 223 -13.01 -1.23 11.92
C ARG A 223 -13.26 -0.52 10.60
N PHE A 224 -12.55 -0.93 9.56
CA PHE A 224 -12.90 -0.50 8.21
C PHE A 224 -14.13 -1.27 7.74
N PHE A 225 -14.99 -0.59 6.99
CA PHE A 225 -16.18 -1.22 6.42
C PHE A 225 -16.48 -0.71 5.02
N ALA A 226 -17.33 -1.45 4.33
CA ALA A 226 -17.92 -1.07 3.06
C ALA A 226 -19.42 -1.34 3.05
N ILE A 227 -20.13 -0.59 2.21
CA ILE A 227 -21.54 -0.77 1.88
C ILE A 227 -21.65 -0.95 0.36
N ASP A 228 -22.35 -1.98 -0.09
CA ASP A 228 -22.62 -2.22 -1.51
C ASP A 228 -23.86 -1.47 -2.02
N SER A 229 -24.11 -1.55 -3.33
CA SER A 229 -25.23 -0.87 -3.99
C SER A 229 -26.61 -1.31 -3.50
N ASP A 230 -26.71 -2.48 -2.87
CA ASP A 230 -27.94 -3.01 -2.30
C ASP A 230 -28.11 -2.61 -0.82
N GLY A 231 -27.14 -1.87 -0.26
CA GLY A 231 -27.11 -1.46 1.13
C GLY A 231 -26.60 -2.56 2.07
N ASN A 232 -26.06 -3.66 1.55
CA ASN A 232 -25.46 -4.68 2.39
C ASN A 232 -24.14 -4.17 2.94
N PHE A 233 -23.86 -4.58 4.16
CA PHE A 233 -22.74 -4.08 4.96
C PHE A 233 -21.72 -5.18 5.23
N ASN A 234 -20.43 -4.83 5.25
CA ASN A 234 -19.36 -5.77 5.61
C ASN A 234 -18.16 -5.08 6.25
N TYR A 235 -17.58 -5.71 7.27
CA TYR A 235 -16.32 -5.30 7.87
C TYR A 235 -15.14 -5.83 7.04
N ILE A 236 -14.20 -4.94 6.74
CA ILE A 236 -13.01 -5.25 5.96
C ILE A 236 -11.85 -5.68 6.85
N LEU A 237 -11.57 -4.90 7.90
CA LEU A 237 -10.45 -5.10 8.80
C LEU A 237 -10.86 -4.71 10.22
N TRP A 238 -10.36 -5.47 11.17
CA TRP A 238 -10.35 -5.11 12.59
C TRP A 238 -8.95 -4.68 12.99
N GLY A 239 -8.82 -3.51 13.61
CA GLY A 239 -7.55 -3.07 14.21
C GLY A 239 -7.75 -2.49 15.60
N ASP A 240 -6.74 -2.67 16.44
CA ASP A 240 -6.72 -2.09 17.77
C ASP A 240 -6.05 -0.72 17.72
N MET A 241 -6.67 0.30 18.35
CA MET A 241 -6.08 1.65 18.35
C MET A 241 -4.78 1.70 19.15
N PHE A 242 -4.64 0.91 20.22
CA PHE A 242 -3.41 0.89 21.04
C PHE A 242 -2.14 0.40 20.33
N LYS A 243 -2.27 -0.15 19.12
CA LYS A 243 -1.12 -0.58 18.30
C LYS A 243 -0.59 0.54 17.40
N GLN A 244 -1.23 1.71 17.42
CA GLN A 244 -0.85 2.87 16.63
C GLN A 244 0.20 3.72 17.35
N THR A 245 0.98 4.48 16.58
CA THR A 245 1.87 5.50 17.13
C THR A 245 1.02 6.74 17.47
N PRO A 246 1.08 7.24 18.71
CA PRO A 246 0.29 8.40 19.12
C PRO A 246 0.70 9.68 18.41
N ASP A 247 -0.29 10.46 18.02
CA ASP A 247 -0.15 11.77 17.38
C ASP A 247 0.68 11.76 16.08
N ASP A 248 0.81 10.59 15.44
CA ASP A 248 1.58 10.36 14.21
C ASP A 248 0.68 9.82 13.08
N ASP A 249 1.18 9.85 11.85
CA ASP A 249 0.49 9.37 10.66
C ASP A 249 0.53 7.83 10.60
N ASN A 250 -0.60 7.21 10.93
CA ASN A 250 -0.77 5.76 10.88
C ASN A 250 -1.46 5.36 9.57
N ARG A 251 -0.68 4.82 8.63
CA ARG A 251 -1.19 4.35 7.33
C ARG A 251 -1.71 2.92 7.40
N PHE A 252 -2.95 2.72 6.97
CA PHE A 252 -3.52 1.39 6.70
C PHE A 252 -3.66 1.18 5.21
N THR A 253 -3.14 0.07 4.72
CA THR A 253 -3.34 -0.35 3.32
C THR A 253 -3.85 -1.78 3.27
N LEU A 254 -4.99 -1.95 2.62
CA LEU A 254 -5.68 -3.22 2.42
C LEU A 254 -5.67 -3.54 0.94
N THR A 255 -4.90 -4.55 0.55
CA THR A 255 -4.89 -5.10 -0.82
C THR A 255 -5.78 -6.33 -0.84
N LYS A 256 -6.71 -6.41 -1.81
CA LYS A 256 -7.77 -7.43 -1.85
C LYS A 256 -8.49 -7.53 -0.51
N PRO A 257 -9.18 -6.46 -0.08
CA PRO A 257 -9.84 -6.41 1.22
C PRO A 257 -10.65 -7.69 1.48
N ASN A 258 -10.14 -8.54 2.36
CA ASN A 258 -10.75 -9.82 2.66
C ASN A 258 -11.93 -9.59 3.59
N MET A 259 -13.13 -9.56 3.02
CA MET A 259 -14.32 -9.20 3.78
C MET A 259 -14.93 -10.42 4.48
N ASN A 260 -14.34 -10.71 5.64
CA ASN A 260 -14.54 -11.93 6.43
C ASN A 260 -15.86 -11.99 7.19
N VAL A 261 -16.57 -10.87 7.38
CA VAL A 261 -17.75 -10.80 8.26
C VAL A 261 -18.90 -10.11 7.53
N SER A 262 -19.41 -10.76 6.47
CA SER A 262 -20.49 -10.20 5.68
C SER A 262 -21.84 -10.41 6.35
N THR A 263 -22.68 -9.37 6.30
CA THR A 263 -24.12 -9.64 6.17
C THR A 263 -24.30 -10.49 4.92
N GLN A 264 -25.19 -11.50 4.96
CA GLN A 264 -25.37 -12.37 3.79
C GLN A 264 -25.61 -11.51 2.55
N ASN A 265 -24.89 -11.78 1.45
CA ASN A 265 -25.02 -11.15 0.13
C ASN A 265 -24.24 -9.86 -0.16
N PHE A 266 -23.24 -9.47 0.65
CA PHE A 266 -22.38 -8.34 0.29
C PHE A 266 -21.67 -8.53 -1.07
N ASP A 267 -21.87 -7.60 -2.02
CA ASP A 267 -21.22 -7.59 -3.33
C ASP A 267 -20.03 -6.61 -3.39
N GLN A 268 -18.83 -7.18 -3.40
CA GLN A 268 -17.56 -6.46 -3.58
C GLN A 268 -17.43 -5.71 -4.90
N THR A 269 -18.27 -6.00 -5.89
CA THR A 269 -18.16 -5.41 -7.22
C THR A 269 -18.93 -4.11 -7.37
N THR A 270 -19.79 -3.78 -6.41
CA THR A 270 -20.70 -2.63 -6.45
C THR A 270 -20.64 -1.78 -5.18
N VAL A 271 -19.46 -1.60 -4.59
CA VAL A 271 -19.28 -0.81 -3.36
C VAL A 271 -19.66 0.66 -3.59
N THR A 272 -20.62 1.17 -2.83
CA THR A 272 -21.11 2.56 -2.90
C THR A 272 -20.69 3.41 -1.72
N SER A 273 -20.16 2.82 -0.66
CA SER A 273 -19.60 3.58 0.45
C SER A 273 -18.50 2.79 1.12
N VAL A 274 -17.50 3.50 1.64
CA VAL A 274 -16.52 2.93 2.57
C VAL A 274 -16.35 3.88 3.74
N GLY A 275 -15.88 3.35 4.85
CA GLY A 275 -15.72 4.13 6.04
C GLY A 275 -14.91 3.42 7.11
N VAL A 276 -14.83 4.09 8.26
CA VAL A 276 -14.22 3.56 9.47
C VAL A 276 -15.19 3.76 10.63
N VAL A 277 -15.27 2.73 11.45
CA VAL A 277 -16.02 2.70 12.71
C VAL A 277 -15.02 2.80 13.83
N ILE A 278 -15.29 3.65 14.80
CA ILE A 278 -14.62 3.67 16.10
C ILE A 278 -15.64 3.19 17.12
N GLN A 279 -15.27 2.15 17.87
CA GLN A 279 -16.12 1.56 18.88
C GLN A 279 -15.39 1.55 20.23
N THR A 280 -16.10 1.98 21.27
CA THR A 280 -15.64 1.87 22.66
C THR A 280 -16.00 0.49 23.25
N GLY A 281 -15.28 0.07 24.31
CA GLY A 281 -15.73 -1.04 25.19
C GLY A 281 -15.75 -2.47 24.65
N VAL A 282 -15.14 -2.80 23.50
CA VAL A 282 -15.14 -4.19 22.96
C VAL A 282 -14.37 -5.23 23.80
N THR A 283 -13.68 -4.80 24.86
CA THR A 283 -13.05 -5.73 25.81
C THR A 283 -13.84 -5.69 27.12
N GLU A 284 -14.44 -6.82 27.48
CA GLU A 284 -15.38 -7.02 28.60
C GLU A 284 -14.87 -6.58 30.00
N ALA A 285 -13.66 -6.01 30.13
CA ALA A 285 -12.96 -5.84 31.39
C ALA A 285 -12.63 -4.38 31.79
N LYS A 286 -13.02 -3.34 31.05
CA LYS A 286 -12.65 -1.96 31.42
C LYS A 286 -13.77 -0.91 31.18
N PRO A 287 -14.21 -0.17 32.24
CA PRO A 287 -15.35 0.78 32.21
C PRO A 287 -15.01 2.16 31.61
N ALA A 288 -15.94 2.75 30.85
CA ALA A 288 -15.95 3.81 29.80
C ALA A 288 -14.74 4.72 29.61
N PRO A 289 -14.33 5.02 28.35
CA PRO A 289 -13.31 6.02 28.08
C PRO A 289 -13.71 7.31 28.78
N ARG A 290 -12.84 7.77 29.69
CA ARG A 290 -12.84 9.18 30.10
C ARG A 290 -11.88 9.95 29.21
N VAL A 291 -11.86 9.64 27.91
CA VAL A 291 -11.18 10.52 26.96
C VAL A 291 -11.94 11.84 27.10
N SER A 292 -11.28 12.86 27.65
CA SER A 292 -11.90 14.17 27.77
C SER A 292 -12.25 14.63 26.36
N THR A 293 -13.39 15.29 26.24
CA THR A 293 -14.07 15.72 25.00
C THR A 293 -13.28 16.75 24.17
N SER A 294 -11.96 16.66 24.11
CA SER A 294 -11.07 17.62 23.45
C SER A 294 -10.02 16.97 22.56
N GLU A 295 -9.99 15.64 22.46
CA GLU A 295 -9.08 14.94 21.56
C GLU A 295 -9.84 14.31 20.40
N HIS A 296 -9.38 14.60 19.20
CA HIS A 296 -10.06 14.29 17.95
C HIS A 296 -9.24 13.30 17.12
N VAL A 297 -9.92 12.35 16.49
CA VAL A 297 -9.27 11.43 15.55
C VAL A 297 -9.26 12.09 14.18
N PHE A 298 -8.13 12.08 13.49
CA PHE A 298 -8.02 12.63 12.14
C PHE A 298 -7.90 11.54 11.09
N VAL A 299 -8.48 11.78 9.92
CA VAL A 299 -8.43 10.90 8.75
C VAL A 299 -7.98 11.68 7.54
N ASP A 300 -7.02 11.13 6.79
CA ASP A 300 -6.46 11.73 5.59
C ASP A 300 -6.08 10.66 4.54
N ASN A 301 -5.69 11.11 3.34
CA ASN A 301 -5.11 10.31 2.26
C ASN A 301 -5.91 9.05 1.93
N VAL A 302 -7.22 9.22 1.75
CA VAL A 302 -8.13 8.11 1.51
C VAL A 302 -8.06 7.73 0.04
N ILE A 303 -7.55 6.53 -0.25
CA ILE A 303 -7.31 6.05 -1.60
C ILE A 303 -8.05 4.73 -1.81
N LEU A 304 -9.01 4.74 -2.74
CA LEU A 304 -9.66 3.54 -3.25
C LEU A 304 -9.16 3.25 -4.66
N ARG A 305 -8.73 2.02 -4.92
CA ARG A 305 -8.34 1.57 -6.27
C ARG A 305 -9.14 0.34 -6.63
N ASN A 306 -9.83 0.40 -7.75
CA ASN A 306 -10.26 -0.79 -8.46
C ASN A 306 -9.14 -1.22 -9.39
N HIS A 307 -8.48 -2.33 -9.06
CA HIS A 307 -7.61 -3.02 -9.99
C HIS A 307 -8.50 -3.81 -10.94
N ALA A 308 -8.68 -3.31 -12.16
CA ALA A 308 -9.52 -3.97 -13.15
C ALA A 308 -9.13 -5.44 -13.26
N ALA A 309 -10.13 -6.33 -13.26
CA ALA A 309 -9.92 -7.75 -13.52
C ALA A 309 -9.23 -7.91 -14.88
N ASN A 310 -7.94 -8.22 -14.88
CA ASN A 310 -7.14 -8.47 -16.07
C ASN A 310 -7.26 -7.38 -17.16
N LYS A 311 -6.91 -6.12 -16.85
CA LYS A 311 -6.50 -5.24 -17.95
C LYS A 311 -5.17 -5.77 -18.47
N ILE A 312 -5.16 -6.23 -19.72
CA ILE A 312 -3.95 -6.33 -20.53
C ILE A 312 -3.32 -4.92 -20.55
N ALA A 313 -2.07 -4.80 -20.09
CA ALA A 313 -1.33 -3.54 -20.04
C ALA A 313 -1.60 -2.67 -21.25
N THR A 314 -2.15 -1.48 -21.02
CA THR A 314 -1.83 -0.35 -21.90
C THR A 314 -0.38 0.00 -21.59
N ASP A 315 0.51 -0.62 -22.35
CA ASP A 315 1.92 -0.31 -22.57
C ASP A 315 2.39 0.96 -21.85
N PRO A 316 2.81 0.86 -20.58
CA PRO A 316 3.71 1.87 -20.04
C PRO A 316 4.88 1.94 -21.01
N ASN A 317 5.04 3.10 -21.64
CA ASN A 317 6.12 3.40 -22.57
C ASN A 317 7.42 3.39 -21.73
N PHE A 318 7.89 2.19 -21.37
CA PHE A 318 9.14 1.98 -20.66
C PHE A 318 10.21 2.42 -21.65
N GLU A 319 10.80 3.59 -21.44
CA GLU A 319 11.96 4.00 -22.24
C GLU A 319 13.00 2.89 -22.13
N SER A 320 13.18 2.20 -23.26
CA SER A 320 13.77 0.87 -23.37
C SER A 320 15.30 0.88 -23.33
N ASP A 321 15.90 1.94 -22.80
CA ASP A 321 17.34 2.12 -22.84
C ASP A 321 18.07 1.29 -21.77
N PHE A 322 17.34 0.65 -20.85
CA PHE A 322 17.93 -0.35 -19.97
C PHE A 322 18.23 -1.62 -20.77
N PRO A 323 19.50 -2.05 -20.89
CA PRO A 323 19.88 -3.18 -21.74
C PRO A 323 19.55 -4.51 -21.04
N LEU A 324 18.25 -4.81 -20.92
CA LEU A 324 17.73 -6.12 -20.48
C LEU A 324 18.21 -7.27 -21.39
N GLU A 325 18.72 -6.94 -22.58
CA GLU A 325 19.29 -7.86 -23.58
C GLU A 325 20.71 -8.34 -23.21
N LEU A 326 21.42 -7.69 -22.29
CA LEU A 326 22.76 -8.12 -21.88
C LEU A 326 22.66 -9.25 -20.85
N SER A 327 22.38 -10.46 -21.32
CA SER A 327 22.26 -11.65 -20.47
C SER A 327 23.49 -11.90 -19.60
N THR A 328 24.66 -11.37 -19.98
CA THR A 328 25.92 -11.48 -19.23
C THR A 328 26.04 -10.54 -18.05
N ALA A 329 25.23 -9.47 -17.98
CA ALA A 329 25.26 -8.50 -16.88
C ALA A 329 24.36 -8.90 -15.70
N TRP A 330 23.46 -9.85 -15.92
CA TRP A 330 22.58 -10.41 -14.91
C TRP A 330 23.24 -11.60 -14.21
N SER A 331 23.17 -11.62 -12.89
CA SER A 331 23.69 -12.70 -12.06
C SER A 331 22.78 -12.95 -10.86
N SER A 332 22.96 -14.08 -10.20
CA SER A 332 22.20 -14.46 -9.02
C SER A 332 23.12 -15.03 -7.94
N SER A 333 22.79 -14.82 -6.66
CA SER A 333 23.55 -15.30 -5.51
C SER A 333 23.68 -16.82 -5.47
N VAL A 334 22.69 -17.51 -6.03
CA VAL A 334 22.62 -18.96 -6.18
C VAL A 334 22.25 -19.28 -7.63
N PRO A 335 22.52 -20.49 -8.15
CA PRO A 335 22.05 -20.86 -9.49
C PRO A 335 20.52 -20.76 -9.59
N LEU A 336 20.03 -19.76 -10.32
CA LEU A 336 18.60 -19.55 -10.60
C LEU A 336 18.33 -19.74 -12.08
N ALA A 337 17.15 -20.27 -12.42
CA ALA A 337 16.68 -20.27 -13.80
C ALA A 337 16.26 -18.84 -14.16
N ILE A 338 17.15 -18.11 -14.84
CA ILE A 338 16.90 -16.76 -15.35
C ILE A 338 16.35 -16.88 -16.77
N SER A 339 15.25 -16.20 -17.04
CA SER A 339 14.63 -16.14 -18.37
C SER A 339 14.52 -14.69 -18.84
N PHE A 340 14.97 -14.45 -20.07
CA PHE A 340 14.79 -13.19 -20.77
C PHE A 340 13.65 -13.34 -21.77
N GLY A 341 12.78 -12.34 -21.87
CA GLY A 341 11.68 -12.39 -22.82
C GLY A 341 10.79 -11.17 -22.73
N ALA A 342 9.68 -11.21 -23.45
CA ALA A 342 8.64 -10.19 -23.37
C ALA A 342 7.41 -10.73 -22.65
N ILE A 343 6.87 -9.97 -21.69
CA ILE A 343 5.57 -10.22 -21.07
C ILE A 343 4.66 -9.08 -21.52
N GLY A 344 3.55 -9.41 -22.19
CA GLY A 344 2.68 -8.38 -22.77
C GLY A 344 3.33 -7.50 -23.85
N GLY A 345 4.43 -7.95 -24.47
CA GLY A 345 5.19 -7.16 -25.45
C GLY A 345 6.32 -6.32 -24.83
N VAL A 346 6.38 -6.22 -23.51
CA VAL A 346 7.42 -5.48 -22.78
C VAL A 346 8.58 -6.40 -22.42
N LYS A 347 9.81 -5.99 -22.73
CA LYS A 347 11.03 -6.71 -22.35
C LYS A 347 11.13 -6.86 -20.83
N SER A 348 11.54 -8.03 -20.39
CA SER A 348 11.68 -8.36 -18.97
C SER A 348 12.78 -9.40 -18.75
N VAL A 349 13.35 -9.37 -17.56
CA VAL A 349 14.09 -10.50 -17.01
C VAL A 349 13.27 -11.10 -15.87
N SER A 350 13.21 -12.43 -15.79
CA SER A 350 12.48 -13.11 -14.73
C SER A 350 13.31 -14.22 -14.12
N TYR A 351 13.00 -14.56 -12.88
CA TYR A 351 13.55 -15.75 -12.22
C TYR A 351 12.48 -16.44 -11.37
N LYS A 352 12.74 -17.72 -11.06
CA LYS A 352 11.99 -18.49 -10.07
C LYS A 352 12.79 -18.53 -8.77
N PRO A 353 12.30 -17.96 -7.66
CA PRO A 353 13.01 -18.01 -6.38
C PRO A 353 13.26 -19.45 -5.93
N GLY A 354 12.36 -20.38 -6.22
CA GLY A 354 12.53 -21.80 -5.86
C GLY A 354 12.24 -22.08 -4.40
N SER A 355 12.53 -23.31 -3.96
CA SER A 355 11.76 -23.95 -2.88
C SER A 355 12.35 -23.99 -1.47
N THR A 356 13.40 -23.23 -1.16
CA THR A 356 14.10 -23.38 0.12
C THR A 356 14.25 -22.05 0.84
N ALA A 357 13.53 -21.92 1.96
CA ALA A 357 13.36 -20.72 2.78
C ALA A 357 14.62 -20.18 3.49
N THR A 358 15.78 -20.83 3.36
CA THR A 358 16.94 -20.57 4.24
C THR A 358 18.03 -19.67 3.66
N GLN A 359 17.94 -19.25 2.40
CA GLN A 359 18.98 -18.43 1.76
C GLN A 359 18.36 -17.25 0.99
N PHE A 360 19.03 -16.10 1.03
CA PHE A 360 18.71 -14.96 0.19
C PHE A 360 18.91 -15.32 -1.28
N ARG A 361 17.88 -15.10 -2.08
CA ARG A 361 17.92 -15.36 -3.51
C ARG A 361 17.70 -14.05 -4.23
N ASN A 362 18.77 -13.54 -4.82
CA ASN A 362 18.71 -12.30 -5.56
C ASN A 362 18.94 -12.53 -7.05
N LEU A 363 18.33 -11.65 -7.83
CA LEU A 363 18.63 -11.46 -9.24
C LEU A 363 19.13 -10.03 -9.38
N VAL A 364 20.38 -9.87 -9.79
CA VAL A 364 21.07 -8.58 -9.81
C VAL A 364 21.68 -8.28 -11.16
N TYR A 365 21.62 -7.01 -11.54
CA TYR A 365 22.28 -6.40 -12.69
C TYR A 365 23.44 -5.52 -12.20
N LYS A 366 24.61 -5.69 -12.79
CA LYS A 366 25.81 -4.89 -12.46
C LYS A 366 26.01 -3.77 -13.47
N SER A 367 26.33 -2.56 -12.99
CA SER A 367 26.65 -1.43 -13.85
C SER A 367 27.68 -0.49 -13.22
N SER A 368 28.56 0.02 -14.08
CA SER A 368 29.57 1.05 -13.78
C SER A 368 29.14 2.45 -14.23
N ASP A 369 27.87 2.65 -14.58
CA ASP A 369 27.38 3.92 -15.13
C ASP A 369 27.33 5.03 -14.07
N PHE A 370 27.28 4.65 -12.79
CA PHE A 370 27.25 5.54 -11.66
C PHE A 370 28.47 5.32 -10.76
N LEU A 371 29.12 6.41 -10.35
CA LEU A 371 30.22 6.40 -9.37
C LEU A 371 29.75 6.72 -7.94
N ASP A 372 28.58 7.36 -7.86
CA ASP A 372 27.96 7.82 -6.62
C ASP A 372 26.44 7.72 -6.74
N LEU A 373 25.81 7.05 -5.79
CA LEU A 373 24.36 6.92 -5.66
C LEU A 373 23.82 7.74 -4.49
N SER A 374 24.63 8.59 -3.87
CA SER A 374 24.20 9.41 -2.74
C SER A 374 22.97 10.24 -3.10
N ASN A 375 21.91 10.14 -2.29
CA ASN A 375 20.63 10.81 -2.50
C ASN A 375 19.92 10.45 -3.82
N ALA A 376 20.33 9.40 -4.53
CA ALA A 376 19.63 8.92 -5.72
C ALA A 376 18.31 8.22 -5.34
N THR A 377 17.37 8.13 -6.28
CA THR A 377 16.19 7.27 -6.16
C THR A 377 16.27 6.15 -7.18
N ILE A 378 16.19 4.91 -6.70
CA ILE A 378 16.13 3.71 -7.54
C ILE A 378 14.67 3.35 -7.74
N THR A 379 14.22 3.35 -8.98
CA THR A 379 12.85 2.97 -9.35
C THR A 379 12.87 1.65 -10.11
N MET A 380 12.11 0.66 -9.65
CA MET A 380 11.94 -0.61 -10.36
C MET A 380 10.48 -0.88 -10.65
N ASN A 381 10.20 -1.37 -11.86
CA ASN A 381 8.89 -1.91 -12.22
C ASN A 381 8.98 -3.43 -12.21
N LEU A 382 8.17 -4.05 -11.36
CA LEU A 382 8.24 -5.45 -11.02
C LEU A 382 6.88 -6.11 -11.22
N SER A 383 6.84 -7.43 -11.40
CA SER A 383 5.62 -8.20 -11.20
C SER A 383 5.93 -9.52 -10.52
N VAL A 384 4.96 -10.02 -9.78
CA VAL A 384 4.99 -11.36 -9.22
C VAL A 384 3.76 -12.13 -9.65
N ASN A 385 3.83 -13.45 -9.74
CA ASN A 385 2.64 -14.25 -9.98
C ASN A 385 1.92 -14.63 -8.67
N GLN A 386 0.69 -15.13 -8.77
CA GLN A 386 -0.11 -15.53 -7.61
C GLN A 386 0.62 -16.56 -6.73
N SER A 387 1.36 -17.51 -7.32
CA SER A 387 2.17 -18.48 -6.59
C SER A 387 3.25 -17.86 -5.69
N PHE A 388 3.79 -16.69 -6.06
CA PHE A 388 4.69 -15.93 -5.20
C PHE A 388 3.92 -15.32 -4.01
N LEU A 389 2.76 -14.73 -4.25
CA LEU A 389 1.92 -14.15 -3.19
C LEU A 389 1.49 -15.21 -2.17
N ASP A 390 1.07 -16.37 -2.67
CA ASP A 390 0.62 -17.50 -1.84
C ASP A 390 1.76 -18.10 -1.01
N SER A 391 3.02 -17.92 -1.46
CA SER A 391 4.18 -18.48 -0.75
C SER A 391 4.49 -17.80 0.58
N GLY A 392 3.94 -16.60 0.81
CA GLY A 392 4.29 -15.77 1.97
C GLY A 392 5.71 -15.20 1.95
N ALA A 393 6.43 -15.35 0.83
CA ALA A 393 7.74 -14.72 0.65
C ALA A 393 7.61 -13.19 0.57
N SER A 394 8.62 -12.48 1.07
CA SER A 394 8.76 -11.05 0.86
C SER A 394 9.72 -10.74 -0.29
N LEU A 395 9.55 -9.57 -0.87
CA LEU A 395 10.39 -9.06 -1.95
C LEU A 395 11.03 -7.75 -1.50
N GLN A 396 12.31 -7.56 -1.80
CA GLN A 396 13.03 -6.34 -1.48
C GLN A 396 13.80 -5.86 -2.70
N VAL A 397 13.62 -4.59 -3.08
CA VAL A 397 14.44 -3.91 -4.08
C VAL A 397 15.75 -3.50 -3.44
N MET A 398 16.85 -3.66 -4.17
CA MET A 398 18.19 -3.37 -3.67
C MET A 398 19.03 -2.60 -4.68
N ALA A 399 19.86 -1.71 -4.16
CA ALA A 399 21.02 -1.15 -4.85
C ALA A 399 22.20 -1.11 -3.87
N GLN A 400 23.29 -1.77 -4.21
CA GLN A 400 24.45 -1.89 -3.32
C GLN A 400 25.75 -1.90 -4.12
N ARG A 401 26.88 -1.69 -3.45
CA ARG A 401 28.19 -1.96 -4.04
C ARG A 401 28.29 -3.41 -4.47
N ALA A 402 28.84 -3.67 -5.66
CA ALA A 402 29.14 -5.04 -6.04
C ALA A 402 30.36 -5.54 -5.23
N GLY A 403 30.21 -6.70 -4.60
CA GLY A 403 31.23 -7.29 -3.72
C GLY A 403 30.63 -7.76 -2.39
N ASP A 404 31.50 -7.91 -1.38
CA ASP A 404 31.17 -8.57 -0.12
C ASP A 404 30.80 -7.62 1.03
N ASP A 405 30.86 -6.29 0.84
CA ASP A 405 30.64 -5.33 1.93
C ASP A 405 29.15 -5.02 2.21
N TYR A 406 28.23 -5.51 1.36
CA TYR A 406 26.76 -5.33 1.44
C TYR A 406 26.30 -3.88 1.62
N ALA A 407 27.17 -2.90 1.39
CA ALA A 407 26.85 -1.49 1.58
C ALA A 407 25.89 -1.03 0.47
N GLY A 408 24.66 -0.69 0.86
CA GLY A 408 23.60 -0.34 -0.06
C GLY A 408 22.27 -0.03 0.62
N VAL A 409 21.25 0.16 -0.20
CA VAL A 409 19.86 0.36 0.21
C VAL A 409 19.02 -0.87 -0.11
N TYR A 410 18.05 -1.17 0.76
CA TYR A 410 17.16 -2.32 0.62
C TYR A 410 15.73 -1.93 1.01
N CYS A 411 14.85 -1.77 0.02
CA CYS A 411 13.48 -1.28 0.23
C CYS A 411 12.47 -2.42 0.07
N ASN A 412 11.63 -2.61 1.08
CA ASN A 412 10.58 -3.61 1.03
C ASN A 412 9.61 -3.29 -0.11
N ALA A 413 9.41 -4.25 -1.00
CA ALA A 413 8.40 -4.20 -2.02
C ALA A 413 7.16 -4.91 -1.48
N VAL A 414 6.01 -4.23 -1.48
CA VAL A 414 4.72 -4.85 -1.16
C VAL A 414 4.17 -5.44 -2.46
N PRO A 415 4.33 -6.75 -2.70
CA PRO A 415 3.94 -7.34 -3.97
C PRO A 415 2.41 -7.33 -4.04
N ALA A 416 1.87 -6.83 -5.14
CA ALA A 416 0.45 -6.89 -5.44
C ALA A 416 0.22 -7.92 -6.55
N ASP A 417 -1.02 -8.42 -6.67
CA ASP A 417 -1.44 -9.26 -7.79
C ASP A 417 -1.71 -8.46 -9.07
N THR A 418 -1.21 -7.24 -9.12
CA THR A 418 -1.26 -6.41 -10.31
C THR A 418 -0.27 -6.94 -11.34
N GLU A 419 -0.54 -6.68 -12.62
CA GLU A 419 0.32 -7.09 -13.73
C GLU A 419 1.75 -6.58 -13.58
N TRP A 420 1.92 -5.42 -12.96
CA TRP A 420 3.18 -4.91 -12.42
C TRP A 420 2.92 -3.89 -11.30
N PHE A 421 3.93 -3.59 -10.51
CA PHE A 421 3.94 -2.55 -9.48
C PHE A 421 5.28 -1.82 -9.50
N ARG A 422 5.26 -0.54 -9.14
CA ARG A 422 6.44 0.33 -9.06
C ARG A 422 6.94 0.37 -7.63
N VAL A 423 8.25 0.21 -7.45
CA VAL A 423 8.94 0.37 -6.17
C VAL A 423 9.94 1.49 -6.30
N GLU A 424 9.85 2.46 -5.41
CA GLU A 424 10.84 3.53 -5.27
C GLU A 424 11.68 3.26 -4.03
N CYS A 425 13.00 3.33 -4.21
CA CYS A 425 13.97 3.01 -3.18
C CYS A 425 14.98 4.15 -3.09
N PRO A 426 14.73 5.14 -2.21
CA PRO A 426 15.62 6.28 -2.02
C PRO A 426 16.91 5.86 -1.31
N VAL A 427 18.05 6.31 -1.83
CA VAL A 427 19.36 6.12 -1.21
C VAL A 427 19.60 7.28 -0.26
N GLU A 428 19.30 7.09 1.02
CA GLU A 428 19.52 8.11 2.04
C GLU A 428 21.00 8.18 2.45
N GLY A 429 21.62 9.34 2.23
CA GLY A 429 23.00 9.59 2.62
C GLY A 429 24.03 9.10 1.61
N ALA A 430 25.27 8.90 2.08
CA ALA A 430 26.42 8.68 1.20
C ALA A 430 26.53 7.22 0.73
N LEU A 431 26.42 6.99 -0.59
CA LEU A 431 26.65 5.68 -1.21
C LEU A 431 27.57 5.83 -2.44
N THR A 432 28.86 6.01 -2.16
CA THR A 432 29.93 5.99 -3.18
C THR A 432 30.43 4.58 -3.41
N LEU A 433 31.12 4.30 -4.52
CA LEU A 433 31.67 2.97 -4.83
C LEU A 433 32.69 2.43 -3.80
N GLY A 434 33.37 3.30 -3.05
CA GLY A 434 34.42 2.86 -2.12
C GLY A 434 35.51 2.08 -2.83
N ASN A 435 35.70 0.81 -2.45
CA ASN A 435 36.65 -0.12 -3.08
C ASN A 435 36.02 -0.96 -4.23
N ALA A 436 34.71 -0.88 -4.44
CA ALA A 436 34.04 -1.56 -5.54
C ALA A 436 34.29 -0.83 -6.87
N THR A 437 34.14 -1.55 -7.97
CA THR A 437 34.28 -0.98 -9.34
C THR A 437 32.94 -0.69 -10.00
N GLU A 438 31.84 -1.19 -9.43
CA GLU A 438 30.50 -1.12 -9.98
C GLU A 438 29.45 -1.21 -8.85
N PHE A 439 28.24 -0.73 -9.13
CA PHE A 439 27.07 -1.01 -8.31
C PHE A 439 26.32 -2.21 -8.88
N GLN A 440 25.56 -2.89 -8.03
CA GLN A 440 24.59 -3.90 -8.43
C GLN A 440 23.19 -3.51 -7.97
N TYR A 441 22.22 -3.73 -8.84
CA TYR A 441 20.82 -3.37 -8.68
C TYR A 441 19.97 -4.62 -8.88
N GLY A 442 18.92 -4.79 -8.11
CA GLY A 442 18.00 -5.88 -8.40
C GLY A 442 16.96 -6.09 -7.33
N VAL A 443 16.49 -7.33 -7.26
CA VAL A 443 15.52 -7.76 -6.27
C VAL A 443 16.04 -8.97 -5.52
N GLN A 444 15.70 -9.05 -4.24
CA GLN A 444 15.92 -10.22 -3.41
C GLN A 444 14.61 -10.73 -2.85
N THR A 445 14.44 -12.05 -2.87
CA THR A 445 13.33 -12.75 -2.22
C THR A 445 13.78 -13.27 -0.87
N LEU A 446 12.98 -13.04 0.17
CA LEU A 446 13.22 -13.52 1.52
C LEU A 446 12.06 -14.41 2.01
N GLY A 447 12.40 -15.53 2.66
CA GLY A 447 11.43 -16.43 3.26
C GLY A 447 10.53 -17.16 2.25
N GLY A 448 9.36 -17.56 2.72
CA GLY A 448 8.33 -18.27 1.96
C GLY A 448 8.41 -19.80 2.01
N ASP A 449 7.29 -20.46 1.69
CA ASP A 449 7.15 -21.92 1.69
C ASP A 449 7.85 -22.62 0.52
N GLY A 450 8.45 -21.83 -0.38
CA GLY A 450 9.21 -22.37 -1.48
C GLY A 450 8.36 -22.87 -2.65
N ASN A 451 7.26 -22.21 -2.97
CA ASN A 451 6.49 -22.53 -4.16
C ASN A 451 7.37 -22.50 -5.44
N ALA A 452 7.55 -23.68 -6.08
CA ALA A 452 8.39 -23.83 -7.28
C ALA A 452 7.84 -23.10 -8.52
N ASP A 453 6.57 -22.69 -8.45
CA ASP A 453 5.93 -21.89 -9.49
C ASP A 453 5.96 -20.39 -9.20
N ALA A 454 6.44 -19.96 -8.03
CA ALA A 454 6.69 -18.55 -7.77
C ALA A 454 7.64 -17.96 -8.82
N LYS A 455 7.26 -16.79 -9.34
CA LYS A 455 7.99 -16.07 -10.38
C LYS A 455 8.01 -14.58 -10.04
N VAL A 456 9.18 -13.98 -10.19
CA VAL A 456 9.42 -12.55 -10.12
C VAL A 456 9.95 -12.07 -11.47
N SER A 457 9.41 -10.97 -11.97
CA SER A 457 9.81 -10.34 -13.24
C SER A 457 10.19 -8.87 -13.01
N ILE A 458 11.28 -8.43 -13.63
CA ILE A 458 11.78 -7.06 -13.62
C ILE A 458 11.64 -6.51 -15.05
N TYR A 459 10.93 -5.40 -15.19
CA TYR A 459 10.67 -4.72 -16.47
C TYR A 459 11.56 -3.51 -16.69
N ASN A 460 11.95 -2.83 -15.61
CA ASN A 460 12.79 -1.64 -15.69
C ASN A 460 13.55 -1.45 -14.38
N ILE A 461 14.76 -0.88 -14.49
CA ILE A 461 15.52 -0.31 -13.39
C ILE A 461 15.94 1.10 -13.83
N GLN A 462 15.45 2.11 -13.12
CA GLN A 462 15.81 3.51 -13.35
C GLN A 462 16.52 4.06 -12.12
N VAL A 463 17.66 4.70 -12.34
CA VAL A 463 18.38 5.43 -11.30
C VAL A 463 18.23 6.92 -11.59
N THR A 464 17.62 7.65 -10.66
CA THR A 464 17.47 9.10 -10.76
C THR A 464 18.38 9.74 -9.71
N PRO A 465 19.55 10.28 -10.09
CA PRO A 465 20.36 11.07 -9.18
C PRO A 465 19.55 12.28 -8.72
N GLN A 466 19.63 12.66 -7.44
CA GLN A 466 19.16 13.99 -7.08
C GLN A 466 20.09 15.04 -7.68
N SER A 467 19.49 16.01 -8.37
CA SER A 467 20.19 17.21 -8.80
C SER A 467 20.61 17.98 -7.54
N ASN A 468 21.90 17.95 -7.24
CA ASN A 468 22.51 18.79 -6.20
C ASN A 468 22.34 20.28 -6.50
#